data_AF-A0A7Y0XDB3-F1
#
_entry.id   AF-A0A7Y0XDB3-F1
#
_cell.length_a   1.000
_cell.length_b   1.000
_cell.length_c   1.000
_cell.angle_alpha   90.00
_cell.angle_beta   90.00
_cell.angle_gamma   90.00
#
_symmetry.space_group_name_H-M   'P 1'
#
loop_
_entity.id
_entity.type
_entity.pdbx_description
1 polymer ?
#
loop_
_entity_poly.entity_id
_entity_poly.type
_entity_poly.pdbx_seq_one_letter_code
_entity_poly.pdbx_strand_id
1 'polypeptide(L)' 'TGEYYDNKQDGYSLSAIYALADTGLELGAGYADQDKANEYMLAASYTMSDLYFAGVFTDGEKMEDSNNSNTVDYTG' A
#
# COMPACT_ATOMS: atom_id res chain seq x y z
N THR A 1 -21.67 -11.09 30.54
CA THR A 1 -21.96 -11.20 29.10
C THR A 1 -21.08 -10.19 28.40
N GLY A 2 -20.00 -10.63 27.76
CA GLY A 2 -19.11 -9.74 27.02
C GLY A 2 -19.68 -9.54 25.63
N GLU A 3 -20.23 -8.36 25.35
CA GLU A 3 -20.67 -7.99 24.01
C GLU A 3 -19.41 -7.70 23.18
N TYR A 4 -19.10 -8.57 22.22
CA TYR A 4 -18.12 -8.29 21.19
C TYR A 4 -18.72 -7.21 20.29
N TYR A 5 -18.34 -5.94 20.49
CA TYR A 5 -18.64 -4.88 19.55
C TYR A 5 -17.85 -5.14 18.26
N ASP A 6 -18.55 -5.51 17.17
CA ASP A 6 -17.96 -5.56 15.84
C ASP A 6 -17.48 -4.15 15.47
N ASN A 7 -16.17 -3.97 15.36
CA ASN A 7 -15.55 -2.67 15.11
C ASN A 7 -15.60 -2.25 13.63
N LYS A 8 -16.30 -2.99 12.76
CA LYS A 8 -16.45 -2.72 11.31
C LYS A 8 -15.14 -2.40 10.56
N GLN A 9 -13.99 -2.79 11.13
CA GLN A 9 -12.67 -2.63 10.50
C GLN A 9 -12.40 -3.77 9.52
N ASP A 10 -13.40 -4.16 8.75
CA ASP A 10 -13.23 -5.12 7.68
C ASP A 10 -12.42 -4.43 6.58
N GLY A 11 -11.24 -4.99 6.29
CA GLY A 11 -10.32 -4.46 5.30
C GLY A 11 -9.98 -5.51 4.26
N TYR A 12 -9.83 -5.09 3.01
CA TYR A 12 -9.39 -5.94 1.91
C TYR A 12 -8.14 -5.35 1.27
N SER A 13 -7.16 -6.22 1.02
CA SER A 13 -5.96 -5.86 0.27
C SER A 13 -5.87 -6.72 -0.98
N LEU A 14 -5.69 -6.08 -2.12
CA LEU A 14 -5.43 -6.70 -3.40
C LEU A 14 -4.07 -6.26 -3.90
N SER A 15 -3.16 -7.20 -4.10
CA SER A 15 -1.89 -6.93 -4.77
C SER A 15 -1.69 -7.83 -5.97
N ALA A 16 -1.19 -7.25 -7.05
CA ALA A 16 -0.73 -7.97 -8.22
C ALA A 16 0.76 -7.70 -8.39
N ILE A 17 1.53 -8.76 -8.62
CA ILE A 17 2.94 -8.67 -8.97
C ILE A 17 3.11 -9.36 -10.31
N TYR A 18 3.71 -8.64 -11.25
CA TYR A 18 4.01 -9.12 -12.58
C TYR A 18 5.53 -9.16 -12.77
N ALA A 19 6.09 -10.37 -12.77
CA ALA A 19 7.50 -10.60 -13.04
C ALA A 19 7.69 -10.88 -14.53
N LEU A 20 8.47 -10.03 -15.19
CA LEU A 20 8.98 -10.29 -16.54
C LEU A 20 10.17 -11.24 -16.41
N ALA A 21 9.85 -12.53 -16.30
CA ALA A 21 10.79 -13.62 -15.98
C ALA A 21 12.08 -13.59 -16.83
N ASP A 22 11.99 -13.25 -18.11
CA ASP A 22 13.13 -13.23 -19.03
C ASP A 22 14.00 -11.96 -18.92
N THR A 23 13.50 -10.88 -18.30
CA THR A 23 14.25 -9.62 -18.17
C THR A 23 14.74 -9.35 -16.75
N GLY A 24 14.26 -10.09 -15.74
CA GLY A 24 14.55 -9.83 -14.33
C GLY A 24 13.88 -8.58 -13.77
N LEU A 25 12.96 -7.97 -14.54
CA LEU A 25 12.14 -6.83 -14.12
C LEU A 25 10.85 -7.34 -13.48
N GLU A 26 10.51 -6.83 -12.30
CA GLU A 26 9.23 -7.11 -11.65
C GLU A 26 8.51 -5.79 -11.38
N LEU A 27 7.21 -5.78 -11.63
CA LEU A 27 6.33 -4.65 -11.39
C LEU A 27 5.22 -5.11 -10.46
N GLY A 28 5.09 -4.46 -9.31
CA GLY A 28 4.04 -4.71 -8.34
C GLY A 28 3.08 -3.53 -8.28
N ALA A 29 1.80 -3.80 -8.15
CA ALA A 29 0.80 -2.82 -7.76
C ALA A 29 -0.07 -3.44 -6.65
N GLY A 30 -0.16 -2.77 -5.52
CA GLY A 30 -1.02 -3.11 -4.40
C GLY A 30 -2.05 -2.02 -4.18
N TYR A 31 -3.24 -2.42 -3.79
CA TYR A 31 -4.29 -1.57 -3.27
C TYR A 31 -4.81 -2.20 -1.99
N ALA A 32 -4.82 -1.44 -0.91
CA ALA A 32 -5.41 -1.82 0.36
C ALA A 32 -6.50 -0.80 0.69
N ASP A 33 -7.67 -1.31 1.09
CA ASP A 33 -8.80 -0.51 1.53
C ASP A 33 -9.32 -1.08 2.84
N GLN A 34 -9.34 -0.25 3.88
CA GLN A 34 -9.88 -0.62 5.19
C GLN A 34 -10.70 0.54 5.76
N ASP A 35 -12.03 0.35 5.78
CA ASP A 35 -13.08 1.22 6.33
C ASP A 35 -13.07 2.68 5.79
N LYS A 36 -12.02 3.46 6.07
CA LYS A 36 -11.88 4.89 5.74
C LYS A 36 -10.43 5.30 5.40
N ALA A 37 -9.51 4.34 5.33
CA ALA A 37 -8.14 4.57 4.90
C ALA A 37 -7.84 3.65 3.71
N ASN A 38 -7.33 4.24 2.64
CA ASN A 38 -6.92 3.52 1.45
C ASN A 38 -5.46 3.82 1.14
N GLU A 39 -4.76 2.83 0.61
CA GLU A 39 -3.35 2.99 0.22
C GLU A 39 -3.09 2.17 -1.02
N TYR A 40 -2.46 2.80 -2.01
CA TYR A 40 -1.93 2.10 -3.16
C TYR A 40 -0.41 2.15 -3.13
N MET A 41 0.18 1.04 -3.56
CA MET A 41 1.62 0.83 -3.61
C MET A 41 1.98 0.42 -5.02
N LEU A 42 2.86 1.16 -5.66
CA LEU A 42 3.48 0.81 -6.94
C LEU A 42 4.93 0.45 -6.67
N ALA A 43 5.30 -0.78 -6.95
CA ALA A 43 6.66 -1.28 -6.83
C ALA A 43 7.23 -1.60 -8.21
N ALA A 44 8.50 -1.31 -8.42
CA ALA A 44 9.25 -1.74 -9.59
C ALA A 44 10.62 -2.22 -9.11
N SER A 45 10.96 -3.47 -9.35
CA SER A 45 12.27 -4.04 -9.08
C SER A 45 12.92 -4.51 -10.37
N TYR A 46 14.24 -4.40 -10.45
CA TYR A 46 15.04 -4.88 -11.56
C TYR A 46 16.26 -5.61 -11.03
N THR A 47 16.35 -6.88 -11.38
CA THR A 47 17.45 -7.76 -10.98
C THR A 47 18.26 -8.12 -12.21
N MET A 48 19.54 -7.75 -12.24
CA MET A 48 20.46 -8.14 -13.29
C MET A 48 21.74 -8.74 -12.69
N SER A 49 21.85 -10.07 -12.76
CA SER A 49 22.95 -10.86 -12.22
C SER A 49 23.19 -10.58 -10.73
N ASP A 50 24.23 -9.82 -10.38
CA ASP A 50 24.58 -9.49 -8.98
C ASP A 50 23.98 -8.16 -8.50
N LEU A 51 23.29 -7.41 -9.36
CA LEU A 51 22.73 -6.11 -9.05
C LEU A 51 21.20 -6.18 -8.92
N TYR A 52 20.67 -5.64 -7.82
CA TYR A 52 19.24 -5.52 -7.55
C TYR A 52 18.89 -4.05 -7.30
N PHE A 53 17.96 -3.52 -8.07
CA PHE A 53 17.39 -2.19 -7.88
C PHE A 53 15.91 -2.33 -7.58
N ALA A 54 15.39 -1.62 -6.58
CA ALA A 54 13.97 -1.54 -6.32
C ALA A 54 13.56 -0.09 -6.02
N GLY A 55 12.47 0.33 -6.64
CA GLY A 55 11.74 1.54 -6.31
C GLY A 55 10.35 1.16 -5.84
N VAL A 56 9.90 1.75 -4.74
CA VAL A 56 8.52 1.66 -4.30
C VAL A 56 7.97 3.07 -4.15
N PHE A 57 6.76 3.27 -4.65
CA PHE A 57 5.99 4.47 -4.54
C PHE A 57 4.70 4.12 -3.82
N THR A 58 4.44 4.77 -2.70
CA THR A 58 3.29 4.50 -1.85
C THR A 58 2.54 5.79 -1.65
N ASP A 59 1.25 5.78 -1.95
CA ASP A 59 0.38 6.96 -1.84
C ASP A 59 -1.03 6.49 -1.45
N GLY A 60 -1.72 7.28 -0.63
CA GLY A 60 -2.96 6.86 0.01
C GLY A 60 -3.51 7.90 0.95
N GLU A 61 -4.83 7.89 1.15
CA GLU A 61 -5.50 8.76 2.11
C GLU A 61 -5.62 8.01 3.44
N LYS A 62 -4.92 8.48 4.48
CA LYS A 62 -5.20 8.03 5.85
C LYS A 62 -6.46 8.72 6.33
N MET A 63 -7.25 8.03 7.16
CA MET A 63 -8.34 8.65 7.92
C MET A 63 -7.90 9.97 8.54
N GLU A 64 -8.44 11.09 8.05
CA GLU A 64 -8.47 12.32 8.82
C GLU A 64 -9.32 12.06 10.07
N ASP A 65 -8.65 11.88 11.20
CA ASP A 65 -9.30 12.04 12.50
C ASP A 65 -9.79 13.50 12.55
N SER A 66 -11.10 13.70 12.35
CA SER A 66 -11.74 15.04 12.26
C SER A 66 -11.62 15.90 13.53
N ASN A 67 -10.76 15.51 14.49
CA ASN A 67 -10.44 16.25 15.70
C ASN A 67 -9.04 16.88 15.71
N ASN A 68 -8.23 16.74 14.66
CA ASN A 68 -6.94 17.41 14.61
C ASN A 68 -6.65 18.01 13.23
N SER A 69 -6.81 19.33 13.12
CA SER A 69 -6.45 20.16 11.96
C SER A 69 -4.94 20.20 11.71
N ASN A 70 -4.32 19.05 11.48
CA ASN A 70 -2.94 18.97 11.04
C ASN A 70 -2.82 17.88 9.98
N THR A 71 -3.44 18.16 8.83
CA THR A 71 -3.21 17.50 7.55
C THR A 71 -1.69 17.42 7.33
N VAL A 72 -1.13 16.24 7.56
CA VAL A 72 0.28 15.98 7.27
C VAL A 72 0.38 15.66 5.79
N ASP A 73 0.69 16.69 5.02
CA ASP A 73 1.05 16.61 3.61
C ASP A 73 2.24 15.65 3.43
N TYR A 74 2.08 14.61 2.61
CA TYR A 74 3.17 13.69 2.24
C TYR A 74 4.06 14.30 1.14
N THR A 75 4.56 15.52 1.36
CA THR A 75 5.67 16.10 0.61
C THR A 75 6.65 16.80 1.57
N GLY A 76 7.35 16.01 2.38
CA GLY A 76 8.42 16.51 3.25
C GLY A 76 9.09 15.43 4.07
#